data_AF-A0A6I0SI69-F1
#
_entry.id   AF-A0A6I0SI69-F1
#
_cell.length_a   1.000
_cell.length_b   1.000
_cell.length_c   1.000
_cell.angle_alpha   90.00
_cell.angle_beta   90.00
_cell.angle_gamma   90.00
#
_symmetry.space_group_name_H-M   'P 1'
#
loop_
_entity.id
_entity.type
_entity.pdbx_description
1 polymer ?
#
loop_
_entity_poly.entity_id
_entity_poly.type
_entity_poly.pdbx_seq_one_letter_code
_entity_poly.pdbx_strand_id
1 'polypeptide(L)'
;IYDDFFRVGGSKGYVMFGDDVIPSSAGGAFTAVGRIVNSAPNIYGNYGFDQANYGLFIDVTGGTKNYGISSNAALLAPAFINTKAKLLTFGSGNYTVDFSQHNIILMYYNEPNYSKVEVTLPSESSVAYKFGMSYLPTDFAAIVTFRVRPGSKNIILKGIYNHNEDLQNYEMASGDSVTVLITKADGFRYQILNHSS
;
A
#
# COMPACT_ATOMS: atom_id res chain seq x y z
N ILE A 1 4.98 -26.23 -31.13
CA ILE A 1 4.65 -24.98 -30.41
C ILE A 1 4.96 -23.88 -31.41
N TYR A 2 4.02 -22.98 -31.74
CA TYR A 2 4.39 -21.82 -32.56
C TYR A 2 5.47 -21.07 -31.80
N ASP A 3 6.61 -20.77 -32.45
CA ASP A 3 7.87 -20.46 -31.75
C ASP A 3 7.74 -19.30 -30.73
N ASP A 4 6.73 -18.43 -30.89
CA ASP A 4 6.48 -17.25 -30.05
C ASP A 4 5.13 -17.26 -29.29
N PHE A 5 4.44 -18.39 -29.17
CA PHE A 5 3.14 -18.47 -28.47
C PHE A 5 3.00 -19.65 -27.50
N PHE A 6 2.65 -19.32 -26.26
CA PHE A 6 2.43 -20.24 -25.17
C PHE A 6 1.01 -20.10 -24.59
N ARG A 7 0.27 -21.22 -24.50
CA ARG A 7 -1.04 -21.30 -23.85
C ARG A 7 -1.13 -22.52 -22.95
N VAL A 8 -1.54 -22.32 -21.70
CA VAL A 8 -1.77 -23.39 -20.73
C VAL A 8 -3.12 -23.20 -20.04
N GLY A 9 -3.86 -24.29 -19.88
CA GLY A 9 -5.19 -24.32 -19.25
C GLY A 9 -6.27 -24.90 -20.16
N GLY A 10 -7.53 -24.64 -19.82
CA GLY A 10 -8.71 -25.18 -20.49
C GLY A 10 -9.86 -24.18 -20.63
N SER A 11 -11.09 -24.68 -20.81
CA SER A 11 -12.27 -23.84 -21.07
C SER A 11 -12.69 -22.96 -19.89
N LYS A 12 -12.42 -23.39 -18.65
CA LYS A 12 -12.81 -22.65 -17.43
C LYS A 12 -11.72 -21.70 -16.92
N GLY A 13 -10.51 -21.79 -17.45
CA GLY A 13 -9.41 -20.90 -17.08
C GLY A 13 -8.14 -21.24 -17.83
N TYR A 14 -7.40 -20.21 -18.23
CA TYR A 14 -6.17 -20.34 -19.01
C TYR A 14 -5.27 -19.12 -18.85
N VAL A 15 -3.99 -19.33 -19.11
CA VAL A 15 -2.99 -18.27 -19.31
C VAL A 15 -2.44 -18.36 -20.73
N MET A 16 -2.18 -17.19 -21.33
CA MET A 16 -1.58 -17.06 -22.65
C MET A 16 -0.46 -16.02 -22.59
N PHE A 17 0.67 -16.33 -23.21
CA PHE A 17 1.79 -15.40 -23.45
C PHE A 17 2.26 -15.50 -24.91
N GLY A 18 2.60 -14.37 -25.53
CA GLY A 18 3.09 -14.27 -26.90
C GLY A 18 3.09 -12.83 -27.39
N ASP A 19 3.31 -12.59 -28.68
CA ASP A 19 3.39 -11.23 -29.24
C ASP A 19 2.10 -10.41 -29.08
N ASP A 20 0.95 -11.05 -29.28
CA ASP A 20 -0.36 -10.47 -28.98
C ASP A 20 -1.38 -11.55 -28.60
N VAL A 21 -1.97 -11.42 -27.41
CA VAL A 21 -2.93 -12.38 -26.85
C VAL A 21 -4.33 -11.80 -26.65
N ILE A 22 -4.62 -10.63 -27.22
CA ILE A 22 -5.94 -10.00 -27.19
C ILE A 22 -6.97 -10.81 -28.02
N PRO A 23 -8.22 -10.97 -27.55
CA PRO A 23 -9.21 -11.73 -28.31
C PRO A 23 -9.63 -10.95 -29.56
N SER A 24 -9.87 -11.66 -30.67
CA SER A 24 -10.35 -11.06 -31.93
C SER A 24 -11.66 -10.28 -31.77
N SER A 25 -12.48 -10.62 -30.77
CA SER A 25 -13.69 -9.88 -30.42
C SER A 25 -13.43 -8.44 -29.95
N ALA A 26 -12.20 -8.11 -29.54
CA ALA A 26 -11.79 -6.74 -29.22
C ALA A 26 -11.35 -5.93 -30.46
N GLY A 27 -11.43 -6.51 -31.66
CA GLY A 27 -11.23 -5.80 -32.93
C GLY A 27 -9.84 -5.19 -33.13
N GLY A 28 -8.82 -5.66 -32.41
CA GLY A 28 -7.45 -5.11 -32.50
C GLY A 28 -7.28 -3.72 -31.86
N ALA A 29 -8.20 -3.31 -30.98
CA ALA A 29 -8.14 -1.99 -30.33
C ALA A 29 -6.91 -1.80 -29.42
N PHE A 30 -6.28 -2.88 -28.99
CA PHE A 30 -5.08 -2.89 -28.14
C PHE A 30 -4.34 -4.21 -28.31
N THR A 31 -3.08 -4.24 -27.87
CA THR A 31 -2.23 -5.42 -27.87
C THR A 31 -1.81 -5.76 -26.44
N ALA A 32 -1.55 -7.04 -26.16
CA ALA A 32 -1.00 -7.46 -24.87
C ALA A 32 -0.14 -8.70 -25.04
N VAL A 33 0.97 -8.77 -24.30
CA VAL A 33 1.86 -9.94 -24.31
C VAL A 33 1.40 -11.06 -23.39
N GLY A 34 0.46 -10.80 -22.49
CA GLY A 34 -0.01 -11.74 -21.48
C GLY A 34 -1.49 -11.58 -21.18
N ARG A 35 -2.19 -12.70 -20.97
CA ARG A 35 -3.61 -12.73 -20.61
C ARG A 35 -3.91 -13.91 -19.71
N ILE A 36 -4.49 -13.61 -18.55
CA ILE A 36 -4.92 -14.61 -17.57
C ILE A 36 -6.44 -14.54 -17.45
N VAL A 37 -7.11 -15.66 -17.63
CA VAL A 37 -8.57 -15.78 -17.53
C VAL A 37 -8.90 -16.87 -16.52
N ASN A 38 -9.75 -16.55 -15.56
CA ASN A 38 -10.37 -17.52 -14.66
C ASN A 38 -11.89 -17.28 -14.64
N SER A 39 -12.63 -18.27 -15.12
CA SER A 39 -14.10 -18.29 -15.14
C SER A 39 -14.65 -19.53 -14.44
N ALA A 40 -13.79 -20.27 -13.71
CA ALA A 40 -14.19 -21.45 -12.96
C ALA A 40 -14.75 -20.98 -11.62
N PRO A 41 -16.08 -20.97 -11.38
CA PRO A 41 -16.61 -20.54 -10.10
C PRO A 41 -16.11 -21.46 -8.99
N ASN A 42 -15.57 -20.88 -7.91
CA ASN A 42 -15.36 -21.66 -6.70
C ASN A 42 -16.73 -21.88 -6.05
N ILE A 43 -17.23 -23.12 -6.04
CA ILE A 43 -18.57 -23.46 -5.51
C ILE A 43 -18.53 -24.12 -4.13
N TYR A 44 -17.35 -24.21 -3.51
CA TYR A 44 -17.17 -24.82 -2.20
C TYR A 44 -16.66 -23.79 -1.20
N GLY A 45 -17.56 -23.30 -0.35
CA GLY A 45 -17.20 -22.52 0.84
C GLY A 45 -17.03 -23.48 2.01
N ASN A 46 -15.81 -23.63 2.51
CA ASN A 46 -15.49 -24.42 3.70
C ASN A 46 -14.39 -23.70 4.50
N TYR A 47 -14.19 -24.09 5.76
CA TYR A 47 -13.14 -23.52 6.64
C TYR A 47 -13.28 -22.03 7.00
N GLY A 48 -14.50 -21.49 6.98
CA GLY A 48 -14.78 -20.11 7.39
C GLY A 48 -14.40 -19.04 6.36
N PHE A 49 -14.04 -19.44 5.14
CA PHE A 49 -13.84 -18.54 4.00
C PHE A 49 -15.04 -18.60 3.05
N ASP A 50 -15.39 -17.45 2.49
CA ASP A 50 -16.35 -17.38 1.38
C ASP A 50 -15.69 -17.79 0.05
N GLN A 51 -16.52 -18.08 -0.94
CA GLN A 51 -16.10 -18.49 -2.28
C GLN A 51 -15.40 -17.33 -3.00
N ALA A 52 -14.11 -17.51 -3.28
CA ALA A 52 -13.32 -16.54 -4.04
C ALA A 52 -12.63 -17.20 -5.25
N ASN A 53 -12.48 -16.41 -6.31
CA ASN A 53 -11.69 -16.76 -7.49
C ASN A 53 -10.56 -15.75 -7.69
N TYR A 54 -9.36 -16.26 -7.89
CA TYR A 54 -8.20 -15.45 -8.23
C TYR A 54 -7.92 -15.57 -9.72
N GLY A 55 -7.75 -14.44 -10.40
CA GLY A 55 -7.13 -14.42 -11.72
C GLY A 55 -5.65 -14.78 -11.61
N LEU A 56 -4.94 -14.05 -10.74
CA LEU A 56 -3.54 -14.27 -10.42
C LEU A 56 -3.36 -14.22 -8.90
N PHE A 57 -2.88 -15.31 -8.30
CA PHE A 57 -2.55 -15.39 -6.87
C PHE A 57 -1.04 -15.28 -6.71
N ILE A 58 -0.57 -14.22 -6.05
CA ILE A 58 0.84 -13.90 -5.88
C ILE A 58 1.16 -13.99 -4.39
N ASP A 59 1.94 -15.00 -4.00
CA ASP A 59 2.44 -15.16 -2.64
C ASP A 59 3.97 -15.00 -2.65
N VAL A 60 4.46 -13.90 -2.07
CA VAL A 60 5.88 -13.54 -2.03
C VAL A 60 6.29 -13.39 -0.57
N THR A 61 7.15 -14.28 -0.10
CA THR A 61 7.60 -14.33 1.30
C THR A 61 9.09 -14.63 1.43
N GLY A 62 9.63 -14.51 2.63
CA GLY A 62 11.03 -14.83 2.95
C GLY A 62 12.02 -13.68 2.74
N GLY A 63 11.65 -12.64 1.98
CA GLY A 63 12.45 -11.43 1.82
C GLY A 63 12.28 -10.44 2.97
N THR A 64 13.28 -9.59 3.19
CA THR A 64 13.14 -8.37 4.00
C THR A 64 12.12 -7.40 3.38
N LYS A 65 11.95 -7.48 2.05
CA LYS A 65 10.93 -6.80 1.24
C LYS A 65 10.34 -7.80 0.26
N ASN A 66 9.02 -7.73 0.07
CA ASN A 66 8.28 -8.59 -0.84
C ASN A 66 7.37 -7.71 -1.70
N TYR A 67 7.61 -7.67 -3.01
CA TYR A 67 6.80 -6.90 -3.95
C TYR A 67 6.01 -7.88 -4.83
N GLY A 68 4.69 -7.72 -4.89
CA GLY A 68 3.84 -8.57 -5.73
C GLY A 68 3.88 -8.18 -7.21
N ILE A 69 3.69 -6.88 -7.50
CA ILE A 69 3.68 -6.32 -8.85
C ILE A 69 4.46 -5.02 -8.84
N SER A 70 5.35 -4.82 -9.82
CA SER A 70 6.02 -3.55 -10.12
C SER A 70 5.69 -3.17 -11.56
N SER A 71 5.30 -1.92 -11.78
CA SER A 71 4.89 -1.41 -13.09
C SER A 71 5.37 0.03 -13.28
N ASN A 72 5.82 0.35 -14.49
CA ASN A 72 6.08 1.73 -14.92
C ASN A 72 4.85 2.41 -15.55
N ALA A 73 3.70 1.72 -15.54
CA ALA A 73 2.42 2.19 -16.02
C ALA A 73 1.33 2.02 -14.95
N ALA A 74 0.22 2.74 -15.10
CA ALA A 74 -0.92 2.62 -14.19
C ALA A 74 -1.46 1.19 -14.12
N LEU A 75 -1.84 0.75 -12.92
CA LEU A 75 -2.52 -0.52 -12.70
C LEU A 75 -4.03 -0.28 -12.76
N LEU A 76 -4.70 -0.87 -13.75
CA LEU A 76 -6.14 -0.75 -13.94
C LEU A 76 -6.87 -1.88 -13.22
N ALA A 77 -7.61 -1.54 -12.17
CA ALA A 77 -8.47 -2.47 -11.44
C ALA A 77 -9.69 -1.72 -10.86
N PRO A 78 -10.82 -2.40 -10.62
CA PRO A 78 -11.95 -1.78 -9.93
C PRO A 78 -11.62 -1.29 -8.50
N ALA A 79 -10.67 -1.95 -7.82
CA ALA A 79 -10.24 -1.57 -6.46
C ALA A 79 -8.84 -2.12 -6.12
N PHE A 80 -8.18 -1.45 -5.17
CA PHE A 80 -7.03 -1.98 -4.42
C PHE A 80 -7.44 -2.16 -2.95
N ILE A 81 -7.48 -3.41 -2.49
CA ILE A 81 -8.00 -3.76 -1.17
C ILE A 81 -6.86 -4.18 -0.24
N ASN A 82 -6.65 -3.43 0.84
CA ASN A 82 -5.72 -3.80 1.90
C ASN A 82 -6.39 -4.78 2.88
N THR A 83 -5.72 -5.88 3.19
CA THR A 83 -6.20 -6.86 4.18
C THR A 83 -5.45 -6.79 5.51
N LYS A 84 -4.34 -6.04 5.56
CA LYS A 84 -3.49 -5.91 6.74
C LYS A 84 -3.07 -4.46 6.93
N ALA A 85 -3.00 -4.04 8.19
CA ALA A 85 -2.43 -2.77 8.62
C ALA A 85 -1.20 -3.03 9.50
N LYS A 86 -0.30 -2.05 9.60
CA LYS A 86 0.81 -2.11 10.56
C LYS A 86 0.30 -1.74 11.95
N LEU A 87 0.38 -2.65 12.90
CA LEU A 87 0.20 -2.32 14.31
C LEU A 87 1.51 -1.74 14.86
N LEU A 88 1.41 -0.57 15.49
CA LEU A 88 2.55 0.15 16.06
C LEU A 88 2.22 0.61 17.49
N THR A 89 2.91 0.02 18.47
CA THR A 89 2.74 0.35 19.89
C THR A 89 3.98 1.13 20.35
N PHE A 90 3.75 2.37 20.79
CA PHE A 90 4.77 3.25 21.34
C PHE A 90 4.96 3.04 22.84
N GLY A 91 6.19 3.30 23.28
CA GLY A 91 6.75 3.25 24.62
C GLY A 91 8.05 4.07 24.59
N SER A 92 9.13 3.61 25.20
CA SER A 92 10.45 4.28 25.08
C SER A 92 11.22 3.85 23.82
N GLY A 93 11.77 4.81 23.06
CA GLY A 93 12.77 4.57 22.03
C GLY A 93 12.30 4.79 20.59
N ASN A 94 12.98 4.15 19.64
CA ASN A 94 12.74 4.29 18.21
C ASN A 94 11.97 3.11 17.65
N TYR A 95 11.07 3.38 16.71
CA TYR A 95 10.24 2.37 16.07
C TYR A 95 10.45 2.34 14.57
N THR A 96 10.32 1.16 13.97
CA THR A 96 10.42 0.99 12.52
C THR A 96 9.05 0.82 11.89
N VAL A 97 8.78 1.66 10.89
CA VAL A 97 7.68 1.51 9.95
C VAL A 97 8.26 1.38 8.53
N ASP A 98 7.60 0.60 7.68
CA ASP A 98 7.95 0.45 6.27
C ASP A 98 6.71 0.78 5.43
N PHE A 99 6.67 2.00 4.89
CA PHE A 99 5.54 2.49 4.10
C PHE A 99 5.40 1.76 2.74
N SER A 100 6.42 1.02 2.30
CA SER A 100 6.30 0.18 1.11
C SER A 100 5.50 -1.10 1.37
N GLN A 101 5.39 -1.52 2.65
CA GLN A 101 4.69 -2.74 3.04
C GLN A 101 3.26 -2.46 3.51
N HIS A 102 3.04 -1.35 4.21
CA HIS A 102 1.73 -0.96 4.74
C HIS A 102 1.54 0.54 4.61
N ASN A 103 0.42 0.95 4.04
CA ASN A 103 0.02 2.35 3.98
C ASN A 103 -1.01 2.74 5.06
N ILE A 104 -1.52 1.76 5.83
CA ILE A 104 -2.39 1.99 6.99
C ILE A 104 -1.62 1.60 8.25
N ILE A 105 -1.41 2.56 9.14
CA ILE A 105 -0.65 2.42 10.38
C ILE A 105 -1.57 2.66 11.57
N LEU A 106 -1.78 1.62 12.38
CA LEU A 106 -2.61 1.66 13.57
C LEU A 106 -1.73 1.85 14.80
N MET A 107 -1.75 3.06 15.35
CA MET A 107 -0.90 3.53 16.43
C MET A 107 -1.54 3.33 17.80
N TYR A 108 -0.73 3.03 18.82
CA TYR A 108 -1.19 2.89 20.20
C TYR A 108 -0.11 3.36 21.17
N TYR A 109 -0.50 4.03 22.25
CA TYR A 109 0.36 4.46 23.33
C TYR A 109 -0.39 4.39 24.66
N ASN A 110 0.21 3.81 25.70
CA ASN A 110 -0.44 3.72 27.01
C ASN A 110 0.56 3.60 28.17
N GLU A 111 1.60 4.42 28.20
CA GLU A 111 2.55 4.44 29.32
C GLU A 111 1.88 5.04 30.58
N PRO A 112 1.98 4.41 31.78
CA PRO A 112 1.21 4.83 32.96
C PRO A 112 1.40 6.29 33.38
N ASN A 113 2.65 6.77 33.37
CA ASN A 113 3.04 8.06 33.95
C ASN A 113 2.93 9.25 32.98
N TYR A 114 2.49 9.01 31.75
CA TYR A 114 2.43 10.02 30.69
C TYR A 114 1.02 10.13 30.15
N SER A 115 0.56 11.34 29.83
CA SER A 115 -0.75 11.56 29.21
C SER A 115 -0.71 11.50 27.68
N LYS A 116 0.49 11.58 27.09
CA LYS A 116 0.70 11.62 25.64
C LYS A 116 2.15 11.30 25.24
N VAL A 117 2.37 11.04 23.95
CA VAL A 117 3.69 10.85 23.34
C VAL A 117 3.85 11.73 22.11
N GLU A 118 5.05 12.26 21.92
CA GLU A 118 5.46 12.95 20.69
C GLU A 118 6.19 11.99 19.75
N VAL A 119 5.79 11.97 18.49
CA VAL A 119 6.35 11.10 17.45
C VAL A 119 6.86 11.96 16.30
N THR A 120 8.16 11.85 16.04
CA THR A 120 8.79 12.41 14.84
C THR A 120 8.66 11.42 13.69
N LEU A 121 8.16 11.88 12.54
CA LEU A 121 8.03 11.05 11.35
C LEU A 121 9.41 10.72 10.73
N PRO A 122 9.53 9.62 9.96
CA PRO A 122 10.80 9.22 9.34
C PRO A 122 11.42 10.31 8.45
N SER A 123 12.75 10.42 8.42
CA SER A 123 13.47 11.29 7.49
C SER A 123 13.38 10.81 6.04
N GLU A 124 13.73 11.67 5.07
CA GLU A 124 13.81 11.32 3.64
C GLU A 124 14.65 10.05 3.42
N SER A 125 15.84 10.01 4.03
CA SER A 125 16.77 8.88 3.92
C SER A 125 16.17 7.58 4.46
N SER A 126 15.40 7.65 5.54
CA SER A 126 14.70 6.50 6.10
C SER A 126 13.60 6.03 5.15
N VAL A 127 12.79 6.94 4.61
CA VAL A 127 11.75 6.61 3.62
C VAL A 127 12.37 6.00 2.36
N ALA A 128 13.43 6.59 1.79
CA ALA A 128 14.14 6.05 0.64
C ALA A 128 14.60 4.61 0.88
N TYR A 129 15.26 4.36 2.01
CA TYR A 129 15.72 3.03 2.38
C TYR A 129 14.55 2.03 2.52
N LYS A 130 13.39 2.47 3.01
CA LYS A 130 12.18 1.64 3.07
C LYS A 130 11.59 1.32 1.70
N PHE A 131 11.77 2.18 0.70
CA PHE A 131 11.44 1.85 -0.69
C PHE A 131 12.58 1.15 -1.45
N GLY A 132 13.68 0.79 -0.78
CA GLY A 132 14.83 0.12 -1.42
C GLY A 132 15.68 1.06 -2.28
N MET A 133 15.63 2.36 -2.00
CA MET A 133 16.31 3.41 -2.75
C MET A 133 17.39 4.08 -1.89
N SER A 134 18.48 4.50 -2.51
CA SER A 134 19.51 5.32 -1.83
C SER A 134 19.05 6.76 -1.61
N TYR A 135 18.17 7.26 -2.47
CA TYR A 135 17.54 8.57 -2.42
C TYR A 135 16.16 8.50 -3.07
N LEU A 136 15.22 9.34 -2.65
CA LEU A 136 13.92 9.43 -3.31
C LEU A 136 14.04 10.16 -4.66
N PRO A 137 13.34 9.71 -5.71
CA PRO A 137 13.14 10.49 -6.94
C PRO A 137 12.53 11.87 -6.65
N THR A 138 12.85 12.86 -7.48
CA THR A 138 12.31 14.23 -7.30
C THR A 138 10.78 14.27 -7.37
N ASP A 139 10.18 13.37 -8.13
CA ASP A 139 8.73 13.20 -8.33
C ASP A 139 8.12 12.13 -7.40
N PHE A 140 8.84 11.70 -6.36
CA PHE A 140 8.33 10.70 -5.42
C PHE A 140 7.06 11.20 -4.70
N ALA A 141 6.05 10.33 -4.64
CA ALA A 141 4.83 10.53 -3.88
C ALA A 141 4.29 9.20 -3.31
N ALA A 142 3.81 9.23 -2.07
CA ALA A 142 3.11 8.11 -1.43
C ALA A 142 2.04 8.59 -0.44
N ILE A 143 0.94 7.86 -0.28
CA ILE A 143 -0.12 8.18 0.69
C ILE A 143 -0.03 7.21 1.86
N VAL A 144 -0.06 7.75 3.09
CA VAL A 144 -0.10 6.96 4.32
C VAL A 144 -1.22 7.48 5.23
N THR A 145 -1.94 6.57 5.87
CA THR A 145 -2.94 6.88 6.90
C THR A 145 -2.45 6.40 8.26
N PHE A 146 -2.44 7.31 9.22
CA PHE A 146 -2.19 7.04 10.62
C PHE A 146 -3.51 7.09 11.38
N ARG A 147 -3.78 6.09 12.22
CA ARG A 147 -4.98 6.05 13.07
C ARG A 147 -4.61 5.66 14.49
N VAL A 148 -5.10 6.41 15.47
CA VAL A 148 -4.94 6.08 16.88
C VAL A 148 -5.99 5.04 17.28
N ARG A 149 -5.54 3.93 17.85
CA ARG A 149 -6.39 2.81 18.24
C ARG A 149 -7.20 3.12 19.50
N PRO A 150 -8.40 2.51 19.66
CA PRO A 150 -9.19 2.61 20.89
C PRO A 150 -8.38 2.28 22.15
N GLY A 151 -8.56 3.07 23.20
CA GLY A 151 -7.87 2.89 24.49
C GLY A 151 -6.46 3.47 24.56
N SER A 152 -5.95 4.06 23.47
CA SER A 152 -4.70 4.79 23.47
C SER A 152 -4.83 6.14 24.15
N LYS A 153 -3.77 6.57 24.83
CA LYS A 153 -3.51 7.97 25.17
C LYS A 153 -3.12 8.77 23.92
N ASN A 154 -3.07 10.10 24.02
CA ASN A 154 -2.86 10.96 22.86
C ASN A 154 -1.48 10.74 22.21
N ILE A 155 -1.43 10.84 20.89
CA ILE A 155 -0.20 10.73 20.10
C ILE A 155 -0.08 12.00 19.28
N ILE A 156 1.04 12.72 19.41
CA ILE A 156 1.34 13.92 18.64
C ILE A 156 2.24 13.54 17.48
N LEU A 157 1.75 13.68 16.25
CA LEU A 157 2.60 13.59 15.06
C LEU A 157 3.23 14.95 14.76
N LYS A 158 4.55 14.98 14.63
CA LYS A 158 5.32 16.22 14.43
C LYS A 158 5.74 16.41 12.98
N GLY A 159 5.89 17.68 12.60
CA GLY A 159 6.53 18.06 11.34
C GLY A 159 5.66 17.77 10.10
N ILE A 160 4.35 17.92 10.24
CA ILE A 160 3.40 17.78 9.12
C ILE A 160 3.04 19.17 8.63
N TYR A 161 3.15 19.38 7.32
CA TYR A 161 2.67 20.58 6.66
C TYR A 161 1.15 20.57 6.62
N ASN A 162 0.54 21.67 7.06
CA ASN A 162 -0.90 21.87 7.01
C ASN A 162 -1.35 22.38 5.63
N HIS A 163 -2.64 22.62 5.47
CA HIS A 163 -3.22 23.09 4.19
C HIS A 163 -2.71 24.46 3.72
N ASN A 164 -2.08 25.24 4.60
CA ASN A 164 -1.47 26.53 4.30
C ASN A 164 0.04 26.45 4.10
N GLU A 165 0.61 25.24 3.98
CA GLU A 165 2.06 25.00 3.86
C GLU A 165 2.87 25.38 5.12
N ASP A 166 2.21 25.55 6.28
CA ASP A 166 2.88 25.77 7.55
C ASP A 166 3.15 24.46 8.28
N LEU A 167 4.28 24.37 8.98
CA LEU A 167 4.59 23.23 9.84
C LEU A 167 3.69 23.24 11.09
N GLN A 168 3.00 22.12 11.31
CA GLN A 168 2.10 21.92 12.42
C GLN A 168 2.28 20.53 13.05
N ASN A 169 2.03 20.45 14.36
CA ASN A 169 1.92 19.20 15.08
C ASN A 169 0.44 18.82 15.22
N TYR A 170 0.14 17.53 15.05
CA TYR A 170 -1.22 17.01 15.13
C TYR A 170 -1.35 16.12 16.37
N GLU A 171 -1.98 16.64 17.42
CA GLU A 171 -2.34 15.85 18.60
C GLU A 171 -3.61 15.04 18.31
N MET A 172 -3.47 13.72 18.33
CA MET A 172 -4.53 12.78 17.96
C MET A 172 -4.97 11.99 19.19
N ALA A 173 -6.27 12.04 19.49
CA ALA A 173 -6.92 11.25 20.52
C ALA A 173 -7.31 9.85 20.01
N SER A 174 -7.74 8.98 20.93
CA SER A 174 -8.23 7.65 20.60
C SER A 174 -9.39 7.68 19.58
N GLY A 175 -9.18 7.08 18.41
CA GLY A 175 -10.16 7.04 17.31
C GLY A 175 -9.84 7.97 16.15
N ASP A 176 -8.98 8.97 16.38
CA ASP A 176 -8.61 9.94 15.35
C ASP A 176 -7.74 9.29 14.26
N SER A 177 -7.83 9.87 13.05
CA SER A 177 -6.98 9.49 11.93
C SER A 177 -6.56 10.70 11.11
N VAL A 178 -5.33 10.66 10.60
CA VAL A 178 -4.83 11.60 9.61
C VAL A 178 -4.31 10.83 8.40
N THR A 179 -4.58 11.36 7.22
CA THR A 179 -4.01 10.87 5.97
C THR A 179 -3.05 11.92 5.44
N VAL A 180 -1.83 11.51 5.14
CA VAL A 180 -0.76 12.39 4.66
C VAL A 180 -0.22 11.91 3.32
N LEU A 181 0.16 12.87 2.50
CA LEU A 181 1.01 12.72 1.32
C LEU A 181 2.47 12.86 1.77
N ILE A 182 3.27 11.85 1.51
CA ILE A 182 4.73 11.93 1.55
C ILE A 182 5.17 12.33 0.14
N THR A 183 5.83 13.47 -0.02
CA THR A 183 6.29 13.93 -1.34
C THR A 183 7.68 14.54 -1.29
N LYS A 184 8.41 14.43 -2.41
CA LYS A 184 9.68 15.13 -2.65
C LYS A 184 9.57 16.26 -3.68
N ALA A 185 8.45 16.38 -4.39
CA ALA A 185 8.28 17.31 -5.52
C ALA A 185 8.65 18.76 -5.15
N ASP A 186 8.25 19.21 -3.96
CA ASP A 186 8.50 20.56 -3.46
C ASP A 186 9.51 20.57 -2.30
N GLY A 187 10.40 19.56 -2.24
CA GLY A 187 11.22 19.28 -1.07
C GLY A 187 10.51 18.30 -0.12
N PHE A 188 11.29 17.40 0.48
CA PHE A 188 10.77 16.29 1.26
C PHE A 188 9.87 16.76 2.41
N ARG A 189 8.61 16.32 2.39
CA ARG A 189 7.62 16.69 3.40
C ARG A 189 6.54 15.64 3.59
N TYR A 190 5.87 15.75 4.74
CA TYR A 190 4.60 15.10 5.03
C TYR A 190 3.51 16.17 4.98
N GLN A 191 2.62 16.09 3.99
CA GLN A 191 1.55 17.04 3.74
C GLN A 191 0.22 16.43 4.18
N ILE A 192 -0.60 17.15 4.95
CA ILE A 192 -1.95 16.68 5.27
C ILE A 192 -2.83 16.66 4.00
N LEU A 193 -3.60 15.59 3.79
CA LEU A 193 -4.53 15.47 2.65
C LEU A 193 -5.98 15.71 3.01
N ASN A 194 -6.36 15.53 4.27
CA ASN A 194 -7.75 15.69 4.70
C ASN A 194 -7.90 16.91 5.62
N HIS A 195 -8.96 17.69 5.39
CA HIS A 195 -9.36 18.82 6.22
C HIS A 195 -10.74 18.52 6.78
N SER A 196 -10.85 18.27 8.09
CA SER A 196 -12.12 18.42 8.79
C SER A 196 -12.15 19.82 9.38
N SER A 197 -12.96 20.71 8.79
CA SER A 197 -13.28 22.01 9.38
C SER A 197 -14.39 21.89 10.41
#